data_AF-A0A1V5DVC3-F1
#
_entry.id   AF-A0A1V5DVC3-F1
#
_cell.length_a   1.000
_cell.length_b   1.000
_cell.length_c   1.000
_cell.angle_alpha   90.00
_cell.angle_beta   90.00
_cell.angle_gamma   90.00
#
_symmetry.space_group_name_H-M   'P 1'
#
loop_
_entity.id
_entity.type
_entity.pdbx_description
1 polymer ?
#
loop_
_entity_poly.entity_id
_entity_poly.type
_entity_poly.pdbx_seq_one_letter_code
_entity_poly.pdbx_strand_id
1 'polypeptide(L)'
;MSKLTENDRETIIRLLREGKPIPELYKSRLFPSEGREYVELTKVYQLVYLGKKRREDVIAETLAAPLQEVRTFNTDTLFPDGWRNMLIFGDNLMALKTLYEDQRGPNRYGTRNKIKLICIDPPFATKQDFMKDREKAYRDKDHRRPVHRVPAETADFTEGGPGG
;
A
#
# COMPACT_ATOMS: atom_id res chain seq x y z
N MET A 1 2.30 -27.88 -2.76
CA MET A 1 2.26 -27.56 -1.31
C MET A 1 2.10 -28.86 -0.54
N SER A 2 2.97 -29.16 0.44
CA SER A 2 2.86 -30.40 1.21
C SER A 2 1.83 -30.24 2.34
N LYS A 3 0.79 -31.07 2.31
CA LYS A 3 -0.23 -31.16 3.36
C LYS A 3 0.40 -31.75 4.63
N LEU A 4 -0.08 -31.33 5.81
CA LEU A 4 0.27 -31.97 7.09
C LEU A 4 -0.04 -33.47 7.02
N THR A 5 0.95 -34.29 7.37
CA THR A 5 0.77 -35.74 7.53
C THR A 5 0.01 -36.04 8.83
N GLU A 6 -0.50 -37.26 8.98
CA GLU A 6 -1.21 -37.64 10.21
C GLU A 6 -0.28 -37.57 11.45
N ASN A 7 0.96 -38.01 11.29
CA ASN A 7 1.98 -37.91 12.35
C ASN A 7 2.28 -36.44 12.74
N ASP A 8 2.26 -35.51 11.76
CA ASP A 8 2.41 -34.08 12.06
C ASP A 8 1.25 -33.59 12.93
N ARG A 9 0.01 -34.00 12.62
CA ARG A 9 -1.20 -33.61 13.37
C ARG A 9 -1.16 -34.12 14.80
N GLU A 10 -0.85 -35.41 15.00
CA GLU A 10 -0.73 -35.99 16.34
C GLU A 10 0.33 -35.29 17.18
N THR A 11 1.48 -34.97 16.56
CA THR A 11 2.56 -34.25 17.23
C THR A 11 2.12 -32.85 17.66
N ILE A 12 1.43 -32.12 16.78
CA ILE A 12 0.90 -30.78 17.09
C ILE A 12 -0.13 -30.84 18.22
N ILE A 13 -1.05 -31.81 18.19
CA ILE A 13 -2.07 -32.00 19.24
C ILE A 13 -1.41 -32.28 20.59
N ARG A 14 -0.38 -33.14 20.63
CA ARG A 14 0.37 -33.42 21.86
C ARG A 14 1.01 -32.16 22.44
N LEU A 15 1.70 -31.37 21.60
CA LEU A 15 2.35 -30.14 22.04
C LEU A 15 1.33 -29.14 22.62
N LEU A 16 0.17 -29.00 21.99
CA LEU A 16 -0.91 -28.13 22.47
C LEU A 16 -1.48 -28.59 23.81
N ARG A 17 -1.69 -29.90 23.99
CA ARG A 17 -2.16 -30.46 25.28
C ARG A 17 -1.16 -30.28 26.41
N GLU A 18 0.13 -30.34 26.09
CA GLU A 18 1.23 -30.13 27.05
C GLU A 18 1.54 -28.64 27.28
N GLY A 19 0.86 -27.72 26.61
CA GLY A 19 1.13 -26.28 26.70
C GLY A 19 2.50 -25.87 26.13
N LYS A 20 3.10 -26.70 25.28
CA LYS A 20 4.42 -26.45 24.67
C LYS A 20 4.31 -25.64 23.38
N PRO A 21 5.31 -24.81 23.05
CA PRO A 21 5.31 -24.04 21.81
C PRO A 21 5.37 -24.97 20.59
N ILE A 22 4.64 -24.61 19.54
CA ILE A 22 4.68 -25.33 18.25
C ILE A 22 5.97 -24.95 17.49
N PRO A 23 6.78 -25.93 17.04
CA PRO A 23 7.94 -25.69 16.19
C PRO A 23 7.61 -24.99 14.85
N GLU A 24 8.57 -24.21 14.34
CA GLU A 24 8.41 -23.38 13.14
C GLU A 24 8.05 -24.16 11.86
N LEU A 25 8.59 -25.38 11.74
CA LEU A 25 8.28 -26.31 10.64
C LEU A 25 6.78 -26.60 10.53
N TYR A 26 6.05 -26.63 11.66
CA TYR A 26 4.61 -26.87 11.65
C TYR A 26 3.82 -25.58 11.45
N LYS A 27 4.30 -24.43 11.94
CA LYS A 27 3.63 -23.14 11.73
C LYS A 27 3.50 -22.79 10.25
N SER A 28 4.58 -22.95 9.49
CA SER A 28 4.59 -22.73 8.03
C SER A 28 3.60 -23.62 7.26
N ARG A 29 3.23 -24.78 7.81
CA ARG A 29 2.24 -25.71 7.23
C ARG A 29 0.81 -25.48 7.73
N LEU A 30 0.64 -25.12 9.00
CA LEU A 30 -0.65 -24.81 9.64
C LEU A 30 -1.23 -23.47 9.16
N PHE A 31 -0.33 -22.52 8.92
CA PHE A 31 -0.65 -21.18 8.48
C PHE A 31 0.03 -20.95 7.12
N PRO A 32 -0.50 -21.54 6.03
CA PRO A 32 0.02 -21.26 4.71
C PRO A 32 0.01 -19.74 4.47
N SER A 33 1.09 -19.23 3.88
CA SER A 33 1.31 -17.81 3.58
C SER A 33 0.27 -17.19 2.66
N GLU A 34 -0.66 -17.97 2.14
CA GLU A 34 -1.84 -17.51 1.42
C GLU A 34 -2.88 -16.95 2.40
N GLY A 35 -2.69 -15.68 2.79
CA GLY A 35 -3.74 -14.86 3.38
C GLY A 35 -3.57 -14.47 4.84
N ARG A 36 -2.43 -14.74 5.49
CA ARG A 36 -2.09 -14.13 6.78
C ARG A 36 -0.68 -13.55 6.75
N GLU A 37 -0.63 -12.22 6.82
CA GLU A 37 0.57 -11.44 7.09
C GLU A 37 1.03 -11.77 8.52
N TYR A 38 2.04 -12.64 8.65
CA TYR A 38 2.74 -12.77 9.92
C TYR A 38 3.54 -11.48 10.11
N VAL A 39 2.96 -10.52 10.83
CA VAL A 39 3.71 -9.38 11.35
C VAL A 39 4.51 -9.93 12.52
N GLU A 40 5.73 -10.43 12.26
CA GLU A 40 6.71 -10.46 13.33
C GLU A 40 6.79 -9.03 13.86
N LEU A 41 6.41 -8.84 15.13
CA LEU A 41 6.70 -7.61 15.85
C LEU A 41 8.23 -7.51 16.00
N THR A 42 8.88 -7.12 14.91
CA THR A 42 10.12 -6.37 14.99
C THR A 42 9.84 -5.19 15.93
N LYS A 43 10.78 -4.78 16.77
CA LYS A 43 10.62 -3.61 17.68
C LYS A 43 10.43 -2.27 16.93
N VAL A 44 10.06 -2.33 15.65
CA VAL A 44 9.86 -1.22 14.73
C VAL A 44 8.38 -1.12 14.44
N TYR A 45 7.79 0.03 14.76
CA TYR A 45 6.40 0.31 14.45
C TYR A 45 6.18 0.36 12.94
N GLN A 46 5.21 -0.41 12.44
CA GLN A 46 4.86 -0.45 11.02
C GLN A 46 3.34 -0.39 10.82
N LEU A 47 2.89 0.43 9.85
CA LEU A 47 1.50 0.44 9.39
C LEU A 47 1.29 -0.68 8.38
N VAL A 48 0.46 -1.67 8.68
CA VAL A 48 0.14 -2.80 7.80
C VAL A 48 -1.35 -2.77 7.46
N TYR A 49 -1.69 -3.06 6.21
CA TYR A 49 -3.08 -3.19 5.76
C TYR A 49 -3.15 -4.13 4.56
N LEU A 50 -4.32 -4.77 4.40
CA LEU A 50 -4.54 -5.74 3.32
C LEU A 50 -4.25 -5.13 1.94
N GLY A 51 -3.38 -5.78 1.17
CA GLY A 51 -3.00 -5.34 -0.17
C GLY A 51 -1.93 -4.25 -0.20
N LYS A 52 -1.31 -3.92 0.94
CA LYS A 52 -0.16 -3.01 0.98
C LYS A 52 1.01 -3.64 0.22
N LYS A 53 1.35 -3.06 -0.94
CA LYS A 53 2.56 -3.42 -1.68
C LYS A 53 3.80 -2.81 -1.01
N ARG A 54 4.94 -3.49 -1.13
CA ARG A 54 6.23 -2.90 -0.76
C ARG A 54 6.57 -1.79 -1.74
N ARG A 55 7.29 -0.77 -1.27
CA ARG A 55 7.73 0.36 -2.11
C ARG A 55 8.57 -0.12 -3.28
N GLU A 56 9.47 -1.07 -3.05
CA GLU A 56 10.36 -1.62 -4.07
C GLU A 56 9.56 -2.32 -5.17
N ASP A 57 8.56 -3.12 -4.78
CA ASP A 57 7.69 -3.84 -5.70
C ASP A 57 6.85 -2.85 -6.53
N VAL A 58 6.29 -1.79 -5.92
CA VAL A 58 5.59 -0.73 -6.68
C VAL A 58 6.52 -0.07 -7.71
N ILE A 59 7.76 0.25 -7.34
CA ILE A 59 8.72 0.88 -8.26
C ILE A 59 9.13 -0.08 -9.38
N ALA A 60 9.28 -1.37 -9.08
CA ALA A 60 9.72 -2.38 -10.04
C ALA A 60 8.61 -2.78 -11.03
N GLU A 61 7.37 -2.94 -10.54
CA GLU A 61 6.23 -3.39 -11.34
C GLU A 61 5.57 -2.27 -12.15
N THR A 62 5.73 -1.00 -11.74
CA THR A 62 5.14 0.12 -12.45
C THR A 62 5.87 0.35 -13.78
N LEU A 63 5.13 0.32 -14.88
CA LEU A 63 5.65 0.65 -16.20
C LEU A 63 5.87 2.17 -16.34
N ALA A 64 6.97 2.56 -16.96
CA ALA A 64 7.19 3.96 -17.35
C ALA A 64 6.30 4.34 -18.53
N ALA A 65 5.64 5.50 -18.44
CA ALA A 65 4.91 6.06 -19.57
C ALA A 65 5.86 6.51 -20.70
N PRO A 66 5.56 6.19 -21.97
CA PRO A 66 6.29 6.73 -23.12
C PRO A 66 5.83 8.18 -23.37
N LEU A 67 6.38 9.14 -22.64
CA LEU A 67 5.99 10.55 -22.78
C LEU A 67 6.32 11.04 -24.21
N GLN A 68 5.30 11.56 -24.88
CA GLN A 68 5.39 12.13 -26.23
C GLN A 68 4.85 13.56 -26.20
N GLU A 69 5.56 14.49 -26.83
CA GLU A 69 5.07 15.84 -27.02
C GLU A 69 3.88 15.84 -28.00
N VAL A 70 2.72 16.29 -27.52
CA VAL A 70 1.49 16.37 -28.32
C VAL A 70 1.25 17.80 -28.80
N ARG A 71 1.59 18.80 -27.98
CA ARG A 71 1.35 20.21 -28.28
C ARG A 71 2.28 21.10 -27.45
N THR A 72 2.73 22.18 -28.08
CA THR A 72 3.49 23.24 -27.43
C THR A 72 2.75 24.57 -27.54
N PHE A 73 2.86 25.39 -26.50
CA PHE A 73 2.22 26.71 -26.39
C PHE A 73 3.28 27.76 -26.07
N ASN A 74 2.99 29.02 -26.42
CA ASN A 74 3.84 30.17 -26.08
C ASN A 74 5.30 30.03 -26.57
N THR A 75 5.48 29.60 -27.82
CA THR A 75 6.81 29.42 -28.44
C THR A 75 7.60 30.71 -28.60
N ASP A 76 6.90 31.84 -28.62
CA ASP A 76 7.47 33.13 -28.96
C ASP A 76 8.06 33.85 -27.73
N THR A 77 7.77 33.36 -26.53
CA THR A 77 8.27 33.92 -25.26
C THR A 77 8.90 32.82 -24.41
N LEU A 78 10.16 32.49 -24.73
CA LEU A 78 10.95 31.50 -24.00
C LEU A 78 11.51 32.08 -22.71
N PHE A 79 11.59 31.26 -21.67
CA PHE A 79 12.28 31.63 -20.43
C PHE A 79 13.80 31.73 -20.69
N PRO A 80 14.50 32.77 -20.19
CA PRO A 80 15.94 32.96 -20.44
C PRO A 80 16.83 31.81 -19.99
N ASP A 81 16.41 31.06 -18.97
CA ASP A 81 17.11 29.89 -18.42
C ASP A 81 16.70 28.56 -19.08
N GLY A 82 15.87 28.62 -20.13
CA GLY A 82 15.33 27.46 -20.82
C GLY A 82 14.29 26.68 -20.01
N TRP A 83 13.77 27.24 -18.91
CA TRP A 83 12.68 26.64 -18.15
C TRP A 83 11.44 26.44 -19.03
N ARG A 84 10.71 25.35 -18.80
CA ARG A 84 9.46 25.05 -19.49
C ARG A 84 8.45 24.46 -18.53
N ASN A 85 7.18 24.81 -18.73
CA ASN A 85 6.07 24.17 -18.03
C ASN A 85 5.65 22.91 -18.80
N MET A 86 5.40 21.82 -18.08
CA MET A 86 4.94 20.57 -18.66
C MET A 86 3.53 20.26 -18.16
N LEU A 87 2.62 19.96 -19.09
CA LEU A 87 1.32 19.39 -18.78
C LEU A 87 1.30 17.95 -19.31
N ILE A 88 1.21 16.98 -18.41
CA ILE A 88 1.22 15.55 -18.75
C ILE A 88 -0.21 15.02 -18.61
N PHE A 89 -0.74 14.46 -19.70
CA PHE A 89 -2.05 13.82 -19.71
C PHE A 89 -1.90 12.30 -19.62
N GLY A 90 -2.62 11.67 -18.70
CA GLY A 90 -2.61 10.22 -18.51
C GLY A 90 -2.58 9.79 -17.04
N ASP A 91 -2.19 8.54 -16.81
CA ASP A 91 -2.03 7.97 -15.47
C ASP A 91 -0.84 8.61 -14.74
N ASN A 92 -1.08 9.08 -13.51
CA ASN A 92 -0.07 9.80 -12.74
C ASN A 92 1.06 8.89 -12.25
N LEU A 93 0.79 7.63 -11.93
CA LEU A 93 1.77 6.69 -11.41
C LEU A 93 2.79 6.34 -12.50
N MET A 94 2.32 6.07 -13.73
CA MET A 94 3.20 5.80 -14.87
C MET A 94 4.01 7.03 -15.30
N ALA A 95 3.41 8.23 -15.27
CA ALA A 95 4.12 9.48 -15.57
C ALA A 95 5.21 9.77 -14.53
N LEU A 96 4.88 9.62 -13.24
CA LEU A 96 5.84 9.78 -12.15
C LEU A 96 6.95 8.73 -12.20
N LYS A 97 6.65 7.51 -12.64
CA LYS A 97 7.67 6.47 -12.89
C LYS A 97 8.68 6.90 -13.95
N THR A 98 8.23 7.46 -15.07
CA THR A 98 9.13 7.99 -16.10
C THR A 98 10.01 9.11 -15.56
N LEU A 99 9.43 10.07 -14.81
CA LEU A 99 10.20 11.15 -14.20
C LEU A 99 11.18 10.60 -13.16
N TYR A 100 10.76 9.64 -12.32
CA TYR A 100 11.61 8.99 -11.33
C TYR A 100 12.85 8.34 -11.96
N GLU A 101 12.69 7.66 -13.10
CA GLU A 101 13.82 7.08 -13.83
C GLU A 101 14.70 8.16 -14.47
N ASP A 102 14.11 9.21 -15.06
CA ASP A 102 14.87 10.30 -15.68
C ASP A 102 15.72 11.09 -14.68
N GLN A 103 15.25 11.24 -13.43
CA GLN A 103 16.03 11.82 -12.33
C GLN A 103 17.37 11.08 -12.12
N ARG A 104 17.42 9.78 -12.39
CA ARG A 104 18.60 8.90 -12.24
C ARG A 104 19.28 8.57 -13.57
N GLY A 105 18.69 8.98 -14.69
CA GLY A 105 19.07 8.55 -16.03
C GLY A 105 19.66 9.69 -16.88
N PRO A 106 19.15 9.93 -18.10
CA PRO A 106 19.70 10.96 -18.98
C PRO A 106 19.29 12.41 -18.64
N ASN A 107 18.34 12.62 -17.72
CA ASN A 107 17.77 13.94 -17.41
C ASN A 107 17.18 14.65 -18.65
N ARG A 108 16.44 13.89 -19.47
CA ARG A 108 15.81 14.33 -20.72
C ARG A 108 14.88 15.52 -20.50
N TYR A 109 14.20 15.57 -19.35
CA TYR A 109 13.25 16.64 -19.04
C TYR A 109 13.87 17.79 -18.25
N GLY A 110 15.17 17.73 -17.95
CA GLY A 110 15.88 18.79 -17.25
C GLY A 110 15.44 19.04 -15.81
N THR A 111 14.71 18.09 -15.20
CA THR A 111 14.09 18.21 -13.87
C THR A 111 14.96 17.68 -12.73
N ARG A 112 16.13 17.08 -13.00
CA ARG A 112 17.00 16.48 -11.97
C ARG A 112 17.29 17.44 -10.82
N ASN A 113 16.94 17.03 -9.60
CA ASN A 113 17.15 17.82 -8.36
C ASN A 113 16.49 19.21 -8.37
N LYS A 114 15.50 19.46 -9.23
CA LYS A 114 14.81 20.75 -9.36
C LYS A 114 13.39 20.76 -8.80
N ILE A 115 12.88 19.63 -8.32
CA ILE A 115 11.55 19.54 -7.70
C ILE A 115 11.64 20.10 -6.28
N LYS A 116 11.07 21.30 -6.06
CA LYS A 116 11.11 22.02 -4.77
C LYS A 116 9.82 21.89 -3.96
N LEU A 117 8.69 21.73 -4.64
CA LEU A 117 7.36 21.69 -4.04
C LEU A 117 6.51 20.69 -4.82
N ILE A 118 5.76 19.87 -4.09
CA ILE A 118 4.75 18.98 -4.64
C ILE A 118 3.43 19.33 -3.94
N CYS A 119 2.47 19.81 -4.72
CA CYS A 119 1.10 20.04 -4.26
C CYS A 119 0.21 18.97 -4.89
N ILE A 120 -0.45 18.15 -4.06
CA ILE A 120 -1.43 17.16 -4.50
C ILE A 120 -2.71 17.34 -3.71
N ASP A 121 -3.84 17.12 -4.38
CA ASP A 121 -5.18 17.09 -3.78
C ASP A 121 -5.84 15.75 -4.17
N PRO A 122 -5.40 14.64 -3.54
CA PRO A 122 -5.91 13.30 -3.88
C PRO A 122 -7.35 13.10 -3.38
N PRO A 123 -8.07 12.09 -3.90
CA PRO A 123 -9.37 11.71 -3.35
C PRO A 123 -9.31 11.40 -1.85
N PHE A 124 -10.26 11.96 -1.09
CA PHE A 124 -10.29 11.88 0.38
C PHE A 124 -10.98 10.63 0.96
N ALA A 125 -11.52 9.72 0.15
CA ALA A 125 -12.20 8.50 0.63
C ALA A 125 -13.35 8.76 1.62
N THR A 126 -14.10 9.85 1.40
CA THR A 126 -15.25 10.30 2.20
C THR A 126 -16.57 9.62 1.82
N LYS A 127 -16.61 8.83 0.72
CA LYS A 127 -17.81 8.18 0.16
C LYS A 127 -18.82 9.13 -0.49
N GLN A 128 -18.44 10.39 -0.70
CA GLN A 128 -19.25 11.36 -1.42
C GLN A 128 -18.50 11.79 -2.68
N ASP A 129 -19.19 11.79 -3.82
CA ASP A 129 -18.63 12.31 -5.07
C ASP A 129 -18.43 13.82 -4.93
N PHE A 130 -17.17 14.27 -5.01
CA PHE A 130 -16.87 15.70 -4.98
C PHE A 130 -17.24 16.34 -6.32
N MET A 131 -18.14 17.32 -6.26
CA MET A 131 -18.59 18.14 -7.39
C MET A 131 -18.02 19.54 -7.23
N LYS A 132 -17.38 20.09 -8.27
CA LYS A 132 -17.05 21.51 -8.36
C LYS A 132 -17.73 22.07 -9.61
N ASP A 133 -18.59 23.08 -9.43
CA ASP A 133 -19.24 23.83 -10.51
C ASP A 133 -19.89 22.97 -11.62
N ARG A 134 -20.58 21.89 -11.23
CA ARG A 134 -21.27 20.90 -12.10
C ARG A 134 -20.37 19.96 -12.91
N GLU A 135 -19.04 20.05 -12.78
CA GLU A 135 -18.10 19.05 -13.32
C GLU A 135 -17.67 18.06 -12.23
N LYS A 136 -17.61 16.77 -12.60
CA LYS A 136 -17.13 15.70 -11.71
C LYS A 136 -15.60 15.73 -11.67
N ALA A 137 -15.02 16.06 -10.53
CA ALA A 137 -13.55 16.12 -10.36
C ALA A 137 -12.93 14.71 -10.31
N TYR A 138 -13.49 13.81 -9.50
CA TYR A 138 -13.13 12.39 -9.45
C TYR A 138 -14.22 11.58 -8.76
N ARG A 139 -14.28 10.26 -9.03
CA ARG A 139 -15.17 9.33 -8.32
C ARG A 139 -14.44 8.77 -7.12
N ASP A 140 -14.98 9.00 -5.94
CA ASP A 140 -14.39 8.49 -4.70
C ASP A 140 -14.71 7.00 -4.57
N LYS A 141 -13.72 6.13 -4.81
CA LYS A 141 -13.91 4.67 -4.72
C LYS A 141 -13.49 4.17 -3.34
N ASP A 142 -14.46 3.71 -2.56
CA ASP A 142 -14.20 2.96 -1.32
C ASP A 142 -13.62 1.57 -1.67
N HIS A 143 -12.40 1.31 -1.20
CA HIS A 143 -11.73 0.00 -1.35
C HIS A 143 -11.93 -0.91 -0.12
N ARG A 144 -12.73 -0.51 0.87
CA ARG A 144 -13.06 -1.36 2.02
C ARG A 144 -13.99 -2.49 1.57
N ARG A 145 -13.48 -3.73 1.55
CA ARG A 145 -14.36 -4.90 1.58
C ARG A 145 -15.13 -4.89 2.91
N PRO A 146 -16.41 -5.32 2.94
CA PRO A 146 -17.15 -5.42 4.20
C PRO A 146 -16.42 -6.42 5.11
N VAL A 147 -15.77 -5.90 6.15
CA VAL A 147 -15.22 -6.75 7.22
C VAL A 147 -16.41 -7.13 8.08
N HIS A 148 -16.76 -8.42 8.14
CA HIS A 148 -17.72 -8.91 9.13
C HIS A 148 -17.21 -8.52 10.52
N ARG A 149 -17.92 -7.61 11.19
CA ARG A 149 -17.74 -7.38 12.63
C ARG A 149 -18.14 -8.65 13.33
N VAL A 150 -17.17 -9.34 13.93
CA VAL A 150 -17.47 -10.29 14.99
C VAL A 150 -17.94 -9.46 16.19
N PRO A 151 -19.12 -9.74 16.78
CA PRO A 151 -19.56 -9.03 17.98
C PRO A 151 -18.53 -9.21 19.09
N ALA A 152 -18.18 -8.13 19.78
CA ALA A 152 -17.40 -8.23 21.00
C ALA A 152 -18.27 -8.92 22.05
N GLU A 153 -17.93 -10.16 22.43
CA GLU A 153 -18.46 -10.73 23.66
C GLU A 153 -17.95 -9.88 24.82
N THR A 154 -18.89 -9.27 25.54
CA THR A 154 -18.65 -8.62 26.82
C THR A 154 -18.25 -9.72 27.81
N ALA A 155 -16.96 -9.84 28.07
CA ALA A 155 -16.48 -10.61 29.21
C ALA A 155 -16.82 -9.84 30.49
N ASP A 156 -17.86 -10.28 31.20
CA ASP A 156 -18.15 -9.85 32.57
C ASP A 156 -16.98 -10.25 33.47
N PHE A 157 -16.13 -9.29 33.80
CA PHE A 157 -15.19 -9.42 34.91
C PHE A 157 -15.97 -9.15 36.20
N THR A 158 -16.42 -10.21 36.87
CA THR A 158 -16.81 -10.12 38.28
C THR A 158 -15.53 -9.96 39.11
N GLU A 159 -15.26 -8.74 39.55
CA GLU A 159 -14.23 -8.45 40.55
C GLU A 159 -14.59 -9.15 41.87
N GLY A 160 -13.79 -10.14 42.26
CA GLY A 160 -13.77 -10.65 43.63
C GLY A 160 -13.16 -9.60 44.55
N GLY A 161 -13.99 -8.93 45.33
CA GLY A 161 -13.52 -8.04 46.40
C GLY A 161 -12.95 -8.83 47.59
N PRO A 162 -11.91 -8.35 48.28
CA PRO A 162 -11.41 -8.97 49.49
C PRO A 162 -12.12 -8.40 50.72
N GLY A 163 -12.45 -9.26 51.69
CA GLY A 163 -12.64 -8.85 53.09
C GLY A 163 -13.91 -9.37 53.78
N GLY A 164 -13.70 -10.08 54.89
CA GLY A 164 -14.72 -10.53 55.84
C GLY A 164 -14.34 -11.82 56.53
#